data_AF-A0A9E2FHU4-F1
#
_entry.id   AF-A0A9E2FHU4-F1
#
_cell.length_a   1.000
_cell.length_b   1.000
_cell.length_c   1.000
_cell.angle_alpha   90.00
_cell.angle_beta   90.00
_cell.angle_gamma   90.00
#
_symmetry.space_group_name_H-M   'P 1'
#
loop_
_entity.id
_entity.type
_entity.pdbx_description
1 polymer ?
#
loop_
_entity_poly.entity_id
_entity_poly.type
_entity_poly.pdbx_seq_one_letter_code
_entity_poly.pdbx_strand_id
1 'polypeptide(L)'
;MTRNTQKVLAWSATIPSAIVTAACISLLVGGFVDDCRRAPLDKERLAALEKSAKQDSAQNPVLEAEQKRQMEDSLERAAATTLDSYVLIAAAMLFLVGAKGIIVLAPRRVPDFGIVTAQRTGPGGHRGKRRRKRQASTPVSHTCRCSDNGPIDLETVDRIVDERGRTAAAVIPILQSVQAQFRYLPEEALERICERTEITPARIAGVSSFYTQFRRTPVGEHLIRVCHGTACHVAGAEAISNEIRRELKIAPGTDTDPLRQFTVENVACMGCCTLAPVMQIDETTYGHCTTESVPDALDDSLQAGKGEAAQSENTRVASAVRGGNGQSAGEIRIGLGSCCVAGGSGKVYKALEEAVASIGARATIKRVGCVGMCHQTPLVEVRLPDQPAKLYAG
;
A
#
# COMPACT_ATOMS: atom_id res chain seq x y z
N MET A 1 -27.57 -38.59 -56.94
CA MET A 1 -27.71 -39.26 -55.62
C MET A 1 -26.58 -38.82 -54.66
N THR A 2 -26.42 -37.52 -54.37
CA THR A 2 -25.24 -37.04 -53.60
C THR A 2 -25.54 -35.94 -52.57
N ARG A 3 -26.81 -35.58 -52.33
CA ARG A 3 -27.17 -34.50 -51.39
C ARG A 3 -27.57 -34.98 -49.98
N ASN A 4 -27.78 -36.29 -49.79
CA ASN A 4 -28.27 -36.84 -48.53
C ASN A 4 -27.16 -37.34 -47.60
N THR A 5 -25.97 -37.67 -48.12
CA THR A 5 -24.82 -38.14 -47.32
C THR A 5 -24.12 -37.01 -46.55
N GLN A 6 -24.21 -35.77 -47.02
CA GLN A 6 -23.57 -34.62 -46.37
C GLN A 6 -24.27 -34.16 -45.08
N LYS A 7 -25.58 -34.39 -44.96
CA LYS A 7 -26.34 -34.07 -43.72
C LYS A 7 -26.13 -35.11 -42.61
N VAL A 8 -25.90 -36.37 -42.97
CA VAL A 8 -25.66 -37.46 -42.01
C VAL A 8 -24.29 -37.31 -41.33
N LEU A 9 -23.26 -36.87 -42.09
CA LEU A 9 -21.91 -36.62 -41.55
C LEU A 9 -21.84 -35.39 -40.62
N ALA A 10 -22.70 -34.39 -40.82
CA ALA A 10 -22.75 -33.21 -39.95
C ALA A 10 -23.37 -33.52 -38.57
N TRP A 11 -24.32 -34.44 -38.50
CA TRP A 11 -24.96 -34.86 -37.24
C TRP A 11 -24.11 -35.84 -36.43
N SER A 12 -23.28 -36.68 -37.08
CA SER A 12 -22.39 -37.61 -36.36
C SER A 12 -21.22 -36.93 -35.64
N ALA A 13 -20.88 -35.68 -36.00
CA ALA A 13 -19.76 -34.94 -35.41
C ALA A 13 -20.16 -33.99 -34.27
N THR A 14 -21.43 -33.60 -34.14
CA THR A 14 -21.91 -32.66 -33.11
C THR A 14 -22.36 -33.33 -31.82
N ILE A 15 -22.81 -34.58 -31.88
CA ILE A 15 -23.27 -35.34 -30.70
C ILE A 15 -22.12 -35.67 -29.72
N PRO A 16 -20.91 -36.06 -30.16
CA PRO A 16 -19.80 -36.35 -29.24
C PRO A 16 -19.34 -35.13 -28.44
N SER A 17 -19.33 -33.94 -29.06
CA SER A 17 -18.84 -32.72 -28.42
C SER A 17 -19.73 -32.28 -27.26
N ALA A 18 -21.06 -32.40 -27.40
CA ALA A 18 -22.00 -32.00 -26.36
C ALA A 18 -21.91 -32.91 -25.11
N ILE A 19 -21.73 -34.21 -25.31
CA ILE A 19 -21.59 -35.20 -24.23
C ILE A 19 -20.28 -34.96 -23.46
N VAL A 20 -19.17 -34.70 -24.17
CA VAL A 20 -17.89 -34.40 -23.52
C VAL A 20 -17.96 -33.09 -22.72
N THR A 21 -18.57 -32.04 -23.26
CA THR A 21 -18.74 -30.78 -22.52
C THR A 21 -19.64 -30.95 -21.29
N ALA A 22 -20.73 -31.72 -21.41
CA ALA A 22 -21.61 -32.00 -20.27
C ALA A 22 -20.88 -32.79 -19.18
N ALA A 23 -20.10 -33.79 -19.54
CA ALA A 23 -19.28 -34.57 -18.60
C ALA A 23 -18.23 -33.68 -17.90
N CYS A 24 -17.54 -32.81 -18.63
CA CYS A 24 -16.59 -31.86 -18.04
C CYS A 24 -17.27 -30.89 -17.06
N ILE A 25 -18.43 -30.34 -17.42
CA ILE A 25 -19.18 -29.44 -16.53
C ILE A 25 -19.65 -30.19 -15.27
N SER A 26 -20.12 -31.44 -15.40
CA SER A 26 -20.53 -32.24 -14.25
C SER A 26 -19.38 -32.53 -13.27
N LEU A 27 -18.17 -32.79 -13.76
CA LEU A 27 -16.98 -33.00 -12.92
C LEU A 27 -16.59 -31.72 -12.16
N LEU A 28 -16.56 -30.57 -12.85
CA LEU A 28 -16.23 -29.27 -12.23
C LEU A 28 -17.25 -28.87 -11.15
N VAL A 29 -18.54 -29.04 -11.45
CA VAL A 29 -19.61 -28.72 -10.48
C VAL A 29 -19.56 -29.69 -9.29
N GLY A 30 -19.24 -30.97 -9.52
CA GLY A 30 -19.05 -31.95 -8.46
C GLY A 30 -17.93 -31.57 -7.50
N GLY A 31 -16.76 -31.20 -8.02
CA GLY A 31 -15.62 -30.73 -7.22
C GLY A 31 -15.95 -29.46 -6.43
N PHE A 32 -16.56 -28.47 -7.08
CA PHE A 32 -16.95 -27.22 -6.42
C PHE A 32 -17.94 -27.42 -5.27
N VAL A 33 -18.92 -28.32 -5.44
CA VAL A 33 -19.91 -28.63 -4.40
C VAL A 33 -19.27 -29.35 -3.21
N ASP A 34 -18.33 -30.27 -3.45
CA ASP A 34 -17.62 -30.95 -2.37
C ASP A 34 -16.72 -29.98 -1.58
N ASP A 35 -16.01 -29.07 -2.27
CA ASP A 35 -15.20 -28.03 -1.63
C ASP A 35 -16.05 -27.07 -0.79
N CYS A 36 -17.22 -26.65 -1.31
CA CYS A 36 -18.14 -25.79 -0.55
C CYS A 36 -18.67 -26.46 0.71
N ARG A 37 -18.79 -27.79 0.73
CA ARG A 37 -19.24 -28.55 1.90
C ARG A 37 -18.14 -28.77 2.93
N ARG A 38 -16.91 -29.06 2.51
CA ARG A 38 -15.79 -29.38 3.42
C ARG A 38 -15.13 -28.15 4.03
N ALA A 39 -14.98 -27.07 3.26
CA ALA A 39 -14.35 -25.83 3.73
C ALA A 39 -14.87 -25.29 5.08
N PRO A 40 -16.19 -25.27 5.37
CA PRO A 40 -16.68 -24.84 6.68
C PRO A 40 -16.34 -25.83 7.81
N LEU A 41 -16.42 -27.14 7.55
CA LEU A 41 -16.12 -28.20 8.54
C LEU A 41 -14.65 -28.16 8.98
N ASP A 42 -13.74 -27.97 8.02
CA ASP A 42 -12.30 -27.91 8.27
C ASP A 42 -11.91 -26.68 9.09
N LYS A 43 -12.58 -25.54 8.86
CA LYS A 43 -12.40 -24.30 9.63
C LYS A 43 -12.89 -24.44 11.06
N GLU A 44 -14.06 -25.03 11.26
CA GLU A 44 -14.60 -25.27 12.61
C GLU A 44 -13.71 -26.22 13.41
N ARG A 45 -13.16 -27.25 12.76
CA ARG A 45 -12.27 -28.23 13.39
C ARG A 45 -10.92 -27.63 13.81
N LEU A 46 -10.31 -26.78 12.98
CA LEU A 46 -9.10 -26.04 13.35
C LEU A 46 -9.36 -25.07 14.51
N ALA A 47 -10.45 -24.30 14.44
CA ALA A 47 -10.78 -23.35 15.50
C ALA A 47 -11.00 -24.05 16.86
N ALA A 48 -11.58 -25.26 16.83
CA ALA A 48 -11.72 -26.09 18.03
C ALA A 48 -10.36 -26.59 18.57
N LEU A 49 -9.44 -27.03 17.70
CA LEU A 49 -8.11 -27.49 18.10
C LEU A 49 -7.22 -26.35 18.60
N GLU A 50 -7.26 -25.18 17.98
CA GLU A 50 -6.54 -23.98 18.45
C GLU A 50 -7.03 -23.54 19.83
N LYS A 51 -8.34 -23.65 20.10
CA LYS A 51 -8.91 -23.33 21.42
C LYS A 51 -8.40 -24.30 22.48
N SER A 52 -8.36 -25.59 22.15
CA SER A 52 -7.90 -26.62 23.08
C SER A 52 -6.37 -26.59 23.28
N ALA A 53 -5.58 -26.23 22.26
CA ALA A 53 -4.14 -26.00 22.36
C ALA A 53 -3.76 -24.77 23.22
N LYS A 54 -4.61 -23.74 23.26
CA LYS A 54 -4.45 -22.60 24.17
C LYS A 54 -4.71 -22.96 25.63
N GLN A 55 -5.49 -24.01 25.90
CA GLN A 55 -5.79 -24.48 27.25
C GLN A 55 -4.77 -25.52 27.72
N ASP A 56 -4.37 -26.44 26.85
CA ASP A 56 -3.43 -27.53 27.16
C ASP A 56 -2.26 -27.55 26.14
N SER A 57 -1.05 -27.19 26.58
CA SER A 57 0.15 -27.19 25.72
C SER A 57 0.53 -28.58 25.17
N ALA A 58 0.02 -29.65 25.79
CA ALA A 58 0.18 -31.03 25.33
C ALA A 58 -0.54 -31.34 24.00
N GLN A 59 -1.45 -30.45 23.56
CA GLN A 59 -2.22 -30.63 22.33
C GLN A 59 -1.60 -29.95 21.09
N ASN A 60 -0.54 -29.16 21.26
CA ASN A 60 0.24 -28.59 20.15
C ASN A 60 0.66 -29.60 19.06
N PRO A 61 1.18 -30.81 19.39
CA PRO A 61 1.53 -31.77 18.34
C PRO A 61 0.32 -32.29 17.54
N VAL A 62 -0.88 -32.30 18.14
CA VAL A 62 -2.12 -32.68 17.46
C VAL A 62 -2.58 -31.58 16.50
N LEU A 63 -2.45 -30.32 16.91
CA LEU A 63 -2.73 -29.17 16.05
C LEU A 63 -1.78 -29.12 14.85
N GLU A 64 -0.48 -29.30 15.06
CA GLU A 64 0.53 -29.32 13.99
C GLU A 64 0.30 -30.48 13.01
N ALA A 65 -0.09 -31.66 13.51
CA ALA A 65 -0.43 -32.80 12.66
C ALA A 65 -1.67 -32.53 11.78
N GLU A 66 -2.71 -31.87 12.33
CA GLU A 66 -3.91 -31.53 11.57
C GLU A 66 -3.64 -30.40 10.55
N GLN A 67 -2.83 -29.40 10.91
CA GLN A 67 -2.38 -28.35 9.98
C GLN A 67 -1.59 -28.94 8.80
N LYS A 68 -0.70 -29.90 9.08
CA LYS A 68 0.06 -30.60 8.04
C LYS A 68 -0.85 -31.41 7.11
N ARG A 69 -1.80 -32.16 7.67
CA ARG A 69 -2.79 -32.91 6.90
C ARG A 69 -3.61 -32.01 5.97
N GLN A 70 -4.04 -30.84 6.46
CA GLN A 70 -4.78 -29.87 5.63
C GLN A 70 -3.93 -29.23 4.53
N MET A 71 -2.64 -28.99 4.79
CA MET A 71 -1.70 -28.52 3.78
C MET A 71 -1.54 -29.56 2.66
N GLU A 72 -1.35 -30.83 3.01
CA GLU A 72 -1.24 -31.95 2.07
C GLU A 72 -2.52 -32.10 1.23
N ASP A 73 -3.70 -32.12 1.87
CA ASP A 73 -5.00 -32.16 1.18
C ASP A 73 -5.22 -30.95 0.25
N SER A 74 -4.68 -29.78 0.60
CA SER A 74 -4.78 -28.57 -0.23
C SER A 74 -3.86 -28.64 -1.45
N LEU A 75 -2.66 -29.22 -1.30
CA LEU A 75 -1.72 -29.44 -2.41
C LEU A 75 -2.25 -30.48 -3.40
N GLU A 76 -2.82 -31.58 -2.92
CA GLU A 76 -3.45 -32.59 -3.78
C GLU A 76 -4.61 -32.00 -4.61
N ARG A 77 -5.43 -31.13 -4.00
CA ARG A 77 -6.52 -30.44 -4.71
C ARG A 77 -6.02 -29.40 -5.70
N ALA A 78 -4.97 -28.65 -5.38
CA ALA A 78 -4.34 -27.72 -6.31
C ALA A 78 -3.77 -28.46 -7.53
N ALA A 79 -3.22 -29.66 -7.34
CA ALA A 79 -2.76 -30.52 -8.43
C ALA A 79 -3.93 -31.01 -9.30
N ALA A 80 -5.04 -31.45 -8.70
CA ALA A 80 -6.23 -31.92 -9.43
C ALA A 80 -6.89 -30.81 -10.27
N THR A 81 -7.08 -29.62 -9.71
CA THR A 81 -7.67 -28.46 -10.42
C THR A 81 -6.79 -27.97 -11.58
N THR A 82 -5.46 -28.09 -11.44
CA THR A 82 -4.51 -27.82 -12.52
C THR A 82 -4.69 -28.81 -13.68
N LEU A 83 -4.90 -30.09 -13.38
CA LEU A 83 -5.11 -31.15 -14.37
C LEU A 83 -6.44 -30.97 -15.12
N ASP A 84 -7.51 -30.65 -14.41
CA ASP A 84 -8.82 -30.32 -15.02
C ASP A 84 -8.74 -29.13 -15.97
N SER A 85 -7.96 -28.10 -15.60
CA SER A 85 -7.73 -26.92 -16.45
C SER A 85 -7.03 -27.29 -17.77
N TYR A 86 -6.03 -28.17 -17.73
CA TYR A 86 -5.36 -28.66 -18.94
C TYR A 86 -6.28 -29.50 -19.83
N VAL A 87 -7.16 -30.33 -19.24
CA VAL A 87 -8.15 -31.11 -19.99
C VAL A 87 -9.15 -30.20 -20.71
N LEU A 88 -9.62 -29.13 -20.07
CA LEU A 88 -10.51 -28.14 -20.69
C LEU A 88 -9.83 -27.40 -21.85
N ILE A 89 -8.57 -26.99 -21.68
CA ILE A 89 -7.80 -26.33 -22.74
C ILE A 89 -7.60 -27.28 -23.93
N ALA A 90 -7.26 -28.55 -23.68
CA ALA A 90 -7.11 -29.55 -24.72
C ALA A 90 -8.43 -29.81 -25.48
N ALA A 91 -9.54 -29.94 -24.77
CA ALA A 91 -10.87 -30.11 -25.36
C ALA A 91 -11.27 -28.89 -26.22
N ALA A 92 -11.00 -27.67 -25.76
CA ALA A 92 -11.25 -26.45 -26.51
C ALA A 92 -10.39 -26.37 -27.79
N MET A 93 -9.11 -26.77 -27.72
CA MET A 93 -8.24 -26.84 -28.89
C MET A 93 -8.74 -27.87 -29.92
N LEU A 94 -9.14 -29.06 -29.50
CA LEU A 94 -9.76 -30.07 -30.36
C LEU A 94 -11.02 -29.56 -31.04
N PHE A 95 -11.87 -28.83 -30.32
CA PHE A 95 -13.08 -28.21 -30.87
C PHE A 95 -12.76 -27.16 -31.95
N LEU A 96 -11.77 -26.29 -31.71
CA LEU A 96 -11.36 -25.26 -32.67
C LEU A 96 -10.72 -25.85 -33.94
N VAL A 97 -9.95 -26.93 -33.81
CA VAL A 97 -9.37 -27.65 -34.96
C VAL A 97 -10.47 -28.33 -35.78
N GLY A 98 -11.47 -28.93 -35.13
CA GLY A 98 -12.65 -29.49 -35.78
C GLY A 98 -13.50 -28.43 -36.51
N ALA A 99 -13.68 -27.25 -35.91
CA ALA A 99 -14.45 -26.15 -36.51
C ALA A 99 -13.75 -25.55 -37.75
N LYS A 100 -12.40 -25.52 -37.77
CA LYS A 100 -11.63 -25.10 -38.96
C LYS A 100 -11.86 -26.01 -40.17
N GLY A 101 -12.11 -27.31 -39.95
CA GLY A 101 -12.42 -28.26 -41.02
C GLY A 101 -13.77 -28.01 -41.73
N ILE A 102 -14.72 -27.36 -41.05
CA ILE A 102 -16.06 -27.07 -41.60
C ILE A 102 -16.09 -25.73 -42.36
N ILE A 103 -15.20 -24.80 -42.04
CA ILE A 103 -15.19 -23.44 -42.61
C ILE A 103 -14.51 -23.36 -44.00
N VAL A 104 -13.73 -24.38 -44.40
CA VAL A 104 -12.96 -24.35 -45.67
C VAL A 104 -13.80 -24.67 -46.94
N LEU A 105 -15.09 -25.04 -46.82
CA LEU A 105 -15.92 -25.45 -47.97
C LEU A 105 -17.12 -24.55 -48.32
N ALA A 106 -17.25 -23.36 -47.73
CA ALA A 106 -18.34 -22.44 -48.05
C ALA A 106 -17.82 -21.09 -48.58
N PRO A 107 -18.01 -20.74 -49.87
CA PRO A 107 -17.64 -19.42 -50.38
C PRO A 107 -18.58 -18.36 -49.78
N ARG A 108 -18.00 -17.39 -49.07
CA ARG A 108 -18.73 -16.25 -48.49
C ARG A 108 -19.22 -15.30 -49.60
N ARG A 109 -20.54 -15.15 -49.74
CA ARG A 109 -21.12 -13.87 -50.20
C ARG A 109 -21.43 -13.04 -48.95
N VAL A 110 -20.72 -11.94 -48.78
CA VAL A 110 -21.08 -10.89 -47.83
C VAL A 110 -22.17 -10.02 -48.49
N PRO A 111 -23.36 -9.85 -47.89
CA PRO A 111 -24.29 -8.82 -48.31
C PRO A 111 -23.92 -7.49 -47.65
N ASP A 112 -23.98 -6.41 -48.43
CA ASP A 112 -23.85 -5.03 -48.00
C ASP A 112 -24.91 -4.69 -46.94
N PHE A 113 -24.47 -4.15 -45.80
CA PHE A 113 -25.36 -3.52 -44.83
C PHE A 113 -25.16 -2.01 -44.88
N GLY A 114 -26.14 -1.35 -45.50
CA GLY A 114 -26.30 0.10 -45.47
C GLY A 114 -26.51 0.61 -44.05
N ILE A 115 -25.89 1.76 -43.77
CA ILE A 115 -26.02 2.48 -42.51
C ILE A 115 -27.45 2.98 -42.38
N VAL A 116 -28.20 2.43 -41.43
CA VAL A 116 -29.51 2.96 -41.01
C VAL A 116 -29.35 3.65 -39.67
N THR A 117 -29.50 4.97 -39.70
CA THR A 117 -29.65 5.85 -38.54
C THR A 117 -30.91 5.48 -37.74
N ALA A 118 -30.76 5.10 -36.48
CA ALA A 118 -31.88 4.85 -35.57
C ALA A 118 -32.21 6.10 -34.75
N GLN A 119 -33.38 6.67 -35.02
CA GLN A 119 -34.05 7.70 -34.22
C GLN A 119 -34.40 7.17 -32.83
N ARG A 120 -34.25 8.05 -31.84
CA ARG A 120 -34.64 7.83 -30.44
C ARG A 120 -36.12 8.17 -30.28
N THR A 121 -36.97 7.18 -30.01
CA THR A 121 -38.32 7.38 -29.50
C THR A 121 -38.42 6.76 -28.11
N GLY A 122 -38.92 7.54 -27.14
CA GLY A 122 -39.42 7.00 -25.87
C GLY A 122 -40.73 6.22 -26.08
N PRO A 123 -41.22 5.50 -25.05
CA PRO A 123 -42.08 6.16 -24.06
C PRO A 123 -41.91 5.62 -22.62
N GLY A 124 -42.56 6.28 -21.65
CA GLY A 124 -42.35 6.08 -20.21
C GLY A 124 -43.27 5.09 -19.48
N GLY A 125 -43.23 5.18 -18.14
CA GLY A 125 -44.36 4.87 -17.26
C GLY A 125 -44.21 3.70 -16.27
N HIS A 126 -44.14 4.05 -14.97
CA HIS A 126 -44.46 3.26 -13.76
C HIS A 126 -43.53 2.08 -13.39
N ARG A 127 -43.15 1.85 -12.11
CA ARG A 127 -43.98 1.69 -10.91
C ARG A 127 -43.07 1.52 -9.66
N GLY A 128 -43.52 1.93 -8.48
CA GLY A 128 -43.17 1.24 -7.22
C GLY A 128 -42.27 1.96 -6.20
N LYS A 129 -42.85 2.89 -5.42
CA LYS A 129 -42.30 3.32 -4.13
C LYS A 129 -42.28 2.12 -3.16
N ARG A 130 -41.10 1.74 -2.66
CA ARG A 130 -40.97 0.97 -1.40
C ARG A 130 -40.12 1.77 -0.41
N ARG A 131 -40.82 2.48 0.48
CA ARG A 131 -40.31 3.03 1.74
C ARG A 131 -39.73 1.88 2.58
N ARG A 132 -38.42 1.83 2.78
CA ARG A 132 -37.83 1.13 3.93
C ARG A 132 -37.78 2.11 5.10
N LYS A 133 -38.57 1.82 6.14
CA LYS A 133 -38.47 2.44 7.46
C LYS A 133 -37.04 2.25 7.97
N ARG A 134 -36.24 3.31 8.03
CA ARG A 134 -35.07 3.37 8.91
C ARG A 134 -35.61 3.61 10.31
N GLN A 135 -35.45 2.61 11.18
CA GLN A 135 -35.67 2.77 12.61
C GLN A 135 -34.64 3.77 13.13
N ALA A 136 -35.16 4.78 13.84
CA ALA A 136 -34.38 5.76 14.55
C ALA A 136 -33.67 5.06 15.72
N SER A 137 -32.35 5.02 15.68
CA SER A 137 -31.53 4.81 16.87
C SER A 137 -31.42 6.14 17.61
N THR A 138 -31.82 6.11 18.87
CA THR A 138 -31.76 7.16 19.88
C THR A 138 -30.40 7.87 19.93
N PRO A 139 -30.36 9.20 20.17
CA PRO A 139 -29.10 9.91 20.36
C PRO A 139 -28.58 9.59 21.76
N VAL A 140 -27.46 8.89 21.84
CA VAL A 140 -26.72 8.76 23.10
C VAL A 140 -25.91 10.04 23.25
N SER A 141 -26.35 10.90 24.17
CA SER A 141 -25.66 12.12 24.54
C SER A 141 -24.36 11.77 25.28
N HIS A 142 -23.30 11.49 24.53
CA HIS A 142 -21.95 11.66 25.04
C HIS A 142 -21.58 13.11 24.80
N THR A 143 -21.62 13.93 25.86
CA THR A 143 -20.92 15.21 25.90
C THR A 143 -19.42 14.93 25.84
N CYS A 144 -18.91 14.67 24.64
CA CYS A 144 -17.48 14.72 24.41
C CYS A 144 -17.10 16.20 24.39
N ARG A 145 -16.48 16.62 25.49
CA ARG A 145 -15.90 17.94 25.67
C ARG A 145 -14.67 18.02 24.75
N CYS A 146 -14.89 18.28 23.48
CA CYS A 146 -13.79 18.61 22.58
C CYS A 146 -13.29 19.99 22.97
N SER A 147 -12.08 19.98 23.52
CA SER A 147 -11.23 21.11 23.86
C SER A 147 -11.46 22.29 22.91
N ASP A 148 -11.83 23.45 23.46
CA ASP A 148 -11.87 24.73 22.77
C ASP A 148 -10.52 24.96 22.07
N ASN A 149 -10.50 24.77 20.75
CA ASN A 149 -9.46 25.35 19.91
C ASN A 149 -9.92 26.78 19.63
N GLY A 150 -9.00 27.74 19.78
CA GLY A 150 -9.30 29.16 19.57
C GLY A 150 -9.92 29.45 18.20
N PRO A 151 -10.48 30.67 18.01
CA PRO A 151 -11.20 31.02 16.78
C PRO A 151 -10.30 30.78 15.57
N ILE A 152 -10.79 29.95 14.65
CA ILE A 152 -10.07 29.61 13.43
C ILE A 152 -10.15 30.79 12.48
N ASP A 153 -9.00 31.18 11.91
CA ASP A 153 -8.93 32.24 10.92
C ASP A 153 -9.56 31.80 9.59
N LEU A 154 -10.83 32.15 9.41
CA LEU A 154 -11.60 31.86 8.20
C LEU A 154 -11.14 32.68 6.99
N GLU A 155 -10.45 33.82 7.18
CA GLU A 155 -9.94 34.63 6.07
C GLU A 155 -8.81 33.89 5.34
N THR A 156 -7.96 33.19 6.08
CA THR A 156 -6.93 32.32 5.50
C THR A 156 -7.53 31.19 4.67
N VAL A 157 -8.66 30.61 5.10
CA VAL A 157 -9.38 29.56 4.34
C VAL A 157 -9.92 30.14 3.03
N ASP A 158 -10.50 31.33 3.07
CA ASP A 158 -11.03 32.01 1.88
C ASP A 158 -9.93 32.27 0.85
N ARG A 159 -8.75 32.74 1.28
CA ARG A 159 -7.58 32.94 0.42
C ARG A 159 -7.13 31.65 -0.25
N ILE A 160 -7.05 30.54 0.50
CA ILE A 160 -6.65 29.23 -0.05
C ILE A 160 -7.63 28.77 -1.14
N VAL A 161 -8.93 28.97 -0.93
CA VAL A 161 -9.97 28.62 -1.90
C VAL A 161 -9.84 29.47 -3.17
N ASP A 162 -9.53 30.77 -3.03
CA ASP A 162 -9.37 31.67 -4.17
C ASP A 162 -8.11 31.34 -5.00
N GLU A 163 -7.02 30.90 -4.35
CA GLU A 163 -5.79 30.47 -5.04
C GLU A 163 -5.91 29.10 -5.73
N ARG A 164 -6.55 28.12 -5.07
CA ARG A 164 -6.62 26.73 -5.58
C ARG A 164 -7.82 26.46 -6.48
N GLY A 165 -8.82 27.33 -6.46
CA GLY A 165 -10.04 27.24 -7.26
C GLY A 165 -11.22 26.64 -6.50
N ARG A 166 -12.42 26.74 -7.10
CA ARG A 166 -13.71 26.42 -6.45
C ARG A 166 -14.41 25.17 -6.97
N THR A 167 -13.79 24.44 -7.89
CA THR A 167 -14.38 23.28 -8.55
C THR A 167 -14.16 21.99 -7.76
N ALA A 168 -14.99 20.98 -8.02
CA ALA A 168 -14.89 19.67 -7.38
C ALA A 168 -13.55 18.93 -7.60
N ALA A 169 -12.78 19.32 -8.62
CA ALA A 169 -11.44 18.79 -8.89
C ALA A 169 -10.38 19.34 -7.93
N ALA A 170 -10.58 20.54 -7.38
CA ALA A 170 -9.63 21.21 -6.49
C ALA A 170 -9.71 20.73 -5.02
N VAL A 171 -10.55 19.76 -4.70
CA VAL A 171 -10.76 19.31 -3.30
C VAL A 171 -9.47 18.86 -2.61
N ILE A 172 -8.64 18.06 -3.28
CA ILE A 172 -7.37 17.56 -2.70
C ILE A 172 -6.39 18.70 -2.43
N PRO A 173 -6.05 19.58 -3.41
CA PRO A 173 -5.09 20.65 -3.16
C PRO A 173 -5.57 21.71 -2.16
N ILE A 174 -6.89 21.96 -2.07
CA ILE A 174 -7.47 22.80 -1.03
C ILE A 174 -7.22 22.17 0.34
N LEU A 175 -7.62 20.91 0.53
CA LEU A 175 -7.44 20.21 1.80
C LEU A 175 -5.96 20.10 2.21
N GLN A 176 -5.06 19.87 1.25
CA GLN A 176 -3.61 19.87 1.51
C GLN A 176 -3.12 21.24 2.00
N SER A 177 -3.60 22.33 1.40
CA SER A 177 -3.21 23.69 1.78
C SER A 177 -3.77 24.09 3.15
N VAL A 178 -5.01 23.72 3.44
CA VAL A 178 -5.65 23.93 4.75
C VAL A 178 -4.89 23.15 5.82
N GLN A 179 -4.60 21.86 5.58
CA GLN A 179 -3.82 21.06 6.50
C GLN A 179 -2.39 21.59 6.67
N ALA A 180 -1.78 22.17 5.64
CA ALA A 180 -0.45 22.79 5.79
C ALA A 180 -0.47 23.98 6.75
N GLN A 181 -1.56 24.76 6.79
CA GLN A 181 -1.66 25.91 7.70
C GLN A 181 -2.13 25.54 9.10
N PHE A 182 -3.14 24.69 9.21
CA PHE A 182 -3.73 24.35 10.50
C PHE A 182 -3.14 23.06 11.11
N ARG A 183 -2.29 22.32 10.39
CA ARG A 183 -1.73 20.97 10.71
C ARG A 183 -2.76 19.84 10.77
N TYR A 184 -4.05 20.17 10.84
CA TYR A 184 -5.18 19.26 10.73
C TYR A 184 -6.30 19.90 9.90
N LEU A 185 -7.41 19.19 9.73
CA LEU A 185 -8.62 19.67 9.06
C LEU A 185 -9.71 20.01 10.08
N PRO A 186 -9.82 21.27 10.53
CA PRO A 186 -10.88 21.69 11.44
C PRO A 186 -12.25 21.71 10.78
N GLU A 187 -13.30 21.42 11.56
CA GLU A 187 -14.67 21.36 11.06
C GLU A 187 -15.13 22.73 10.52
N GLU A 188 -14.83 23.83 11.22
CA GLU A 188 -15.20 25.17 10.77
C GLU A 188 -14.57 25.54 9.42
N ALA A 189 -13.31 25.12 9.17
CA ALA A 189 -12.66 25.35 7.88
C ALA A 189 -13.29 24.50 6.77
N LEU A 190 -13.66 23.25 7.06
CA LEU A 190 -14.32 22.37 6.09
C LEU A 190 -15.71 22.88 5.70
N GLU A 191 -16.47 23.38 6.68
CA GLU A 191 -17.77 24.03 6.45
C GLU A 191 -17.59 25.26 5.55
N ARG A 192 -16.61 26.11 5.87
CA ARG A 192 -16.32 27.31 5.07
C ARG A 192 -15.95 26.99 3.62
N ILE A 193 -15.19 25.91 3.39
CA ILE A 193 -14.88 25.45 2.02
C ILE A 193 -16.16 25.03 1.30
N CYS A 194 -17.09 24.34 1.95
CA CYS A 194 -18.36 23.95 1.35
C CYS A 194 -19.24 25.16 0.99
N GLU A 195 -19.21 26.23 1.79
CA GLU A 195 -19.95 27.47 1.48
C GLU A 195 -19.39 28.20 0.26
N ARG A 196 -18.07 28.17 0.09
CA ARG A 196 -17.35 28.96 -0.92
C ARG A 196 -17.11 28.22 -2.22
N THR A 197 -17.33 26.91 -2.26
CA THR A 197 -17.04 26.06 -3.41
C THR A 197 -18.24 25.22 -3.83
N GLU A 198 -18.15 24.58 -5.00
CA GLU A 198 -19.17 23.62 -5.46
C GLU A 198 -19.04 22.25 -4.76
N ILE A 199 -18.16 22.12 -3.76
CA ILE A 199 -17.82 20.87 -3.11
C ILE A 199 -18.82 20.57 -1.99
N THR A 200 -19.45 19.41 -2.04
CA THR A 200 -20.39 18.98 -1.00
C THR A 200 -19.66 18.43 0.23
N PRO A 201 -20.25 18.54 1.44
CA PRO A 201 -19.68 17.96 2.66
C PRO A 201 -19.43 16.45 2.54
N ALA A 202 -20.30 15.73 1.83
CA ALA A 202 -20.15 14.30 1.57
C ALA A 202 -18.89 13.99 0.75
N ARG A 203 -18.52 14.85 -0.20
CA ARG A 203 -17.31 14.68 -1.01
C ARG A 203 -16.06 14.97 -0.19
N ILE A 204 -16.06 16.01 0.63
CA ILE A 204 -14.95 16.29 1.57
C ILE A 204 -14.77 15.13 2.54
N ALA A 205 -15.85 14.67 3.17
CA ALA A 205 -15.80 13.52 4.08
C ALA A 205 -15.27 12.27 3.38
N GLY A 206 -15.72 11.99 2.15
CA GLY A 206 -15.21 10.88 1.33
C GLY A 206 -13.72 10.98 1.04
N VAL A 207 -13.22 12.15 0.62
CA VAL A 207 -11.79 12.34 0.31
C VAL A 207 -10.93 12.28 1.58
N SER A 208 -11.34 12.99 2.63
CA SER A 208 -10.61 13.06 3.92
C SER A 208 -10.53 11.71 4.65
N SER A 209 -11.49 10.81 4.44
CA SER A 209 -11.47 9.46 5.02
C SER A 209 -10.81 8.42 4.13
N PHE A 210 -10.77 8.65 2.82
CA PHE A 210 -10.14 7.73 1.87
C PHE A 210 -8.61 7.84 1.86
N TYR A 211 -8.07 9.06 1.93
CA TYR A 211 -6.62 9.26 1.98
C TYR A 211 -6.13 9.40 3.43
N THR A 212 -5.26 8.47 3.84
CA THR A 212 -4.67 8.46 5.18
C THR A 212 -3.81 9.69 5.49
N GLN A 213 -3.37 10.44 4.47
CA GLN A 213 -2.61 11.67 4.65
C GLN A 213 -3.42 12.80 5.31
N PHE A 214 -4.75 12.77 5.22
CA PHE A 214 -5.61 13.80 5.78
C PHE A 214 -5.97 13.50 7.24
N ARG A 215 -5.65 14.45 8.12
CA ARG A 215 -5.81 14.34 9.56
C ARG A 215 -6.98 15.20 10.01
N ARG A 216 -7.93 14.59 10.70
CA ARG A 216 -9.12 15.27 11.24
C ARG A 216 -8.99 15.58 12.73
N THR A 217 -8.00 14.98 13.38
CA THR A 217 -7.66 15.25 14.78
C THR A 217 -6.48 16.21 14.84
N PRO A 218 -6.43 17.09 15.84
CA PRO A 218 -5.28 17.96 16.06
C PRO A 218 -4.05 17.09 16.32
N VAL A 219 -2.93 17.50 15.72
CA VAL A 219 -1.62 16.89 15.90
C VAL A 219 -0.69 17.85 16.62
N GLY A 220 0.39 17.30 17.18
CA GLY A 220 1.48 18.06 17.75
C GLY A 220 2.28 18.83 16.70
N GLU A 221 3.35 19.48 17.14
CA GLU A 221 4.23 20.26 16.29
C GLU A 221 5.05 19.41 15.32
N HIS A 222 5.50 18.25 15.77
CA HIS A 222 6.30 17.28 15.04
C HIS A 222 5.54 15.97 14.83
N LEU A 223 5.62 15.42 13.63
CA LEU A 223 4.97 14.18 13.26
C LEU A 223 5.99 13.06 13.04
N ILE A 224 5.86 11.99 13.83
CA ILE A 224 6.69 10.80 13.74
C ILE A 224 5.90 9.70 13.01
N ARG A 225 6.38 9.27 11.85
CA ARG A 225 5.82 8.18 11.05
C ARG A 225 6.71 6.95 11.16
N VAL A 226 6.18 5.84 11.69
CA VAL A 226 6.93 4.58 11.79
C VAL A 226 6.43 3.61 10.72
N CYS A 227 7.35 3.04 9.93
CA CYS A 227 7.01 2.07 8.89
C CYS A 227 6.71 0.70 9.51
N HIS A 228 5.50 0.19 9.31
CA HIS A 228 5.05 -1.16 9.67
C HIS A 228 4.91 -2.09 8.46
N GLY A 229 5.64 -1.78 7.38
CA GLY A 229 5.65 -2.62 6.18
C GLY A 229 6.35 -3.93 6.45
N THR A 230 6.12 -4.96 5.62
CA THR A 230 6.62 -6.32 5.85
C THR A 230 8.10 -6.39 6.22
N ALA A 231 8.96 -5.65 5.52
CA ALA A 231 10.40 -5.61 5.81
C ALA A 231 10.70 -4.97 7.19
N CYS A 232 10.02 -3.90 7.56
CA CYS A 232 10.22 -3.22 8.84
C CYS A 232 9.57 -4.00 10.00
N HIS A 233 8.44 -4.67 9.76
CA HIS A 233 7.76 -5.52 10.73
C HIS A 233 8.67 -6.68 11.16
N VAL A 234 9.24 -7.41 10.21
CA VAL A 234 10.19 -8.51 10.50
C VAL A 234 11.48 -8.00 11.14
N ALA A 235 11.90 -6.77 10.81
CA ALA A 235 13.07 -6.14 11.41
C ALA A 235 12.82 -5.54 12.81
N GLY A 236 11.60 -5.65 13.36
CA GLY A 236 11.29 -5.22 14.73
C GLY A 236 10.71 -3.80 14.88
N ALA A 237 9.99 -3.28 13.87
CA ALA A 237 9.36 -1.96 13.93
C ALA A 237 8.38 -1.76 15.11
N GLU A 238 7.80 -2.85 15.63
CA GLU A 238 6.95 -2.81 16.81
C GLU A 238 7.72 -2.38 18.07
N ALA A 239 8.93 -2.90 18.26
CA ALA A 239 9.79 -2.51 19.39
C ALA A 239 10.14 -1.02 19.33
N ILE A 240 10.40 -0.49 18.14
CA ILE A 240 10.70 0.93 17.91
C ILE A 240 9.47 1.80 18.23
N SER A 241 8.29 1.40 17.74
CA SER A 241 7.05 2.13 18.00
C SER A 241 6.72 2.18 19.50
N ASN A 242 6.98 1.09 20.21
CA ASN A 242 6.77 1.00 21.66
C ASN A 242 7.78 1.87 22.43
N GLU A 243 9.05 1.90 22.00
CA GLU A 243 10.06 2.75 22.63
C GLU A 243 9.75 4.23 22.43
N ILE A 244 9.36 4.65 21.22
CA ILE A 244 8.94 6.04 20.95
C ILE A 244 7.77 6.45 21.88
N ARG A 245 6.76 5.58 22.02
CA ARG A 245 5.62 5.85 22.91
C ARG A 245 6.04 5.94 24.38
N ARG A 246 7.02 5.15 24.80
CA ARG A 246 7.58 5.14 26.16
C ARG A 246 8.36 6.42 26.46
N GLU A 247 9.26 6.82 25.57
CA GLU A 247 10.06 8.05 25.69
C GLU A 247 9.17 9.30 25.74
N LEU A 248 8.18 9.38 24.83
CA LEU A 248 7.24 10.50 24.77
C LEU A 248 6.10 10.42 25.81
N LYS A 249 6.06 9.36 26.63
CA LYS A 249 5.02 9.12 27.65
C LYS A 249 3.59 9.20 27.08
N ILE A 250 3.40 8.70 25.87
CA ILE A 250 2.09 8.70 25.19
C ILE A 250 1.21 7.60 25.80
N ALA A 251 -0.01 7.96 26.21
CA ALA A 251 -0.95 7.01 26.79
C ALA A 251 -1.50 6.03 25.72
N PRO A 252 -1.85 4.79 26.11
CA PRO A 252 -2.47 3.84 25.20
C PRO A 252 -3.81 4.39 24.67
N GLY A 253 -4.01 4.32 23.35
CA GLY A 253 -5.20 4.85 22.67
C GLY A 253 -5.10 6.33 22.27
N THR A 254 -4.00 7.01 22.60
CA THR A 254 -3.66 8.33 22.06
C THR A 254 -2.39 8.24 21.23
N ASP A 255 -2.29 9.14 20.25
CA ASP A 255 -1.12 9.21 19.36
C ASP A 255 -0.30 10.48 19.58
N THR A 256 -0.82 11.45 20.33
CA THR A 256 -0.13 12.71 20.63
C THR A 256 0.33 12.72 22.08
N ASP A 257 1.51 13.28 22.32
CA ASP A 257 2.09 13.43 23.65
C ASP A 257 1.31 14.42 24.54
N PRO A 258 1.48 14.36 25.87
CA PRO A 258 0.82 15.28 26.79
C PRO A 258 1.18 16.76 26.56
N LEU A 259 2.36 17.05 26.02
CA LEU A 259 2.83 18.41 25.74
C LEU A 259 2.37 18.93 24.37
N ARG A 260 1.68 18.09 23.57
CA ARG A 260 1.27 18.39 22.19
C ARG A 260 2.42 18.82 21.28
N GLN A 261 3.62 18.31 21.53
CA GLN A 261 4.81 18.52 20.70
C GLN A 261 4.97 17.42 19.66
N PHE A 262 4.66 16.16 19.99
CA PHE A 262 4.90 15.02 19.10
C PHE A 262 3.64 14.20 18.88
N THR A 263 3.38 13.82 17.63
CA THR A 263 2.36 12.84 17.26
C THR A 263 3.00 11.65 16.57
N VAL A 264 2.66 10.43 17.01
CA VAL A 264 3.19 9.17 16.48
C VAL A 264 2.13 8.48 15.62
N GLU A 265 2.45 8.25 14.35
CA GLU A 265 1.58 7.60 13.36
C GLU A 265 2.26 6.33 12.81
N ASN A 266 1.52 5.23 12.76
CA ASN A 266 1.98 3.99 12.14
C ASN A 266 1.59 3.99 10.66
N VAL A 267 2.57 3.91 9.76
CA VAL A 267 2.37 3.93 8.31
C VAL A 267 2.67 2.55 7.72
N ALA A 268 1.86 2.13 6.74
CA ALA A 268 2.00 0.79 6.15
C ALA A 268 3.32 0.57 5.40
N CYS A 269 3.74 1.47 4.50
CA CYS A 269 5.02 1.31 3.80
C CYS A 269 5.56 2.66 3.36
N MET A 270 6.85 2.90 3.60
CA MET A 270 7.55 4.11 3.14
C MET A 270 8.43 3.87 1.90
N GLY A 271 8.47 2.64 1.36
CA GLY A 271 9.28 2.30 0.18
C GLY A 271 10.79 2.21 0.42
N CYS A 272 11.27 2.48 1.64
CA CYS A 272 12.69 2.47 2.01
C CYS A 272 13.15 1.12 2.59
N CYS A 273 12.73 -0.02 2.02
CA CYS A 273 12.95 -1.34 2.60
C CYS A 273 14.43 -1.70 2.84
N THR A 274 15.35 -1.14 2.05
CA THR A 274 16.81 -1.33 2.25
C THR A 274 17.33 -0.68 3.52
N LEU A 275 16.57 0.27 4.08
CA LEU A 275 16.90 0.98 5.30
C LEU A 275 16.14 0.46 6.52
N ALA A 276 15.38 -0.63 6.40
CA ALA A 276 14.58 -1.18 7.49
C ALA A 276 15.42 -1.49 8.75
N PRO A 277 14.90 -1.21 9.96
CA PRO A 277 13.66 -0.47 10.27
C PRO A 277 13.78 1.04 9.98
N VAL A 278 12.67 1.65 9.52
CA VAL A 278 12.64 3.07 9.13
C VAL A 278 11.56 3.83 9.89
N MET A 279 11.90 5.03 10.35
CA MET A 279 10.96 6.04 10.83
C MET A 279 11.24 7.38 10.16
N GLN A 280 10.24 8.24 10.05
CA GLN A 280 10.37 9.60 9.54
C GLN A 280 9.86 10.56 10.62
N ILE A 281 10.63 11.61 10.93
CA ILE A 281 10.17 12.71 11.78
C ILE A 281 10.05 13.93 10.89
N ASP A 282 8.83 14.44 10.75
CA ASP A 282 8.44 15.44 9.76
C ASP A 282 8.83 15.04 8.33
N GLU A 283 9.85 15.67 7.77
CA GLU A 283 10.38 15.35 6.44
C GLU A 283 11.70 14.55 6.50
N THR A 284 12.29 14.40 7.68
CA THR A 284 13.58 13.73 7.88
C THR A 284 13.41 12.23 8.06
N THR A 285 14.02 11.43 7.19
CA THR A 285 13.96 9.97 7.25
C THR A 285 15.14 9.39 8.01
N TYR A 286 14.85 8.56 9.01
CA TYR A 286 15.79 7.80 9.82
C TYR A 286 15.70 6.32 9.45
N GLY A 287 16.84 5.72 9.09
CA GLY A 287 16.94 4.32 8.70
C GLY A 287 17.83 3.53 9.63
N HIS A 288 17.67 2.20 9.61
CA HIS A 288 18.34 1.24 10.50
C HIS A 288 18.13 1.60 11.97
N CYS A 289 16.93 2.07 12.29
CA CYS A 289 16.60 2.52 13.63
C CYS A 289 16.64 1.33 14.60
N THR A 290 17.30 1.53 15.73
CA THR A 290 17.29 0.65 16.90
C THR A 290 16.56 1.36 18.04
N THR A 291 16.14 0.63 19.06
CA THR A 291 15.54 1.22 20.28
C THR A 291 16.46 2.24 20.95
N GLU A 292 17.78 2.01 20.92
CA GLU A 292 18.79 2.94 21.44
C GLU A 292 18.94 4.22 20.63
N SER A 293 18.64 4.18 19.32
CA SER A 293 18.73 5.35 18.43
C SER A 293 17.52 6.27 18.50
N VAL A 294 16.43 5.84 19.17
CA VAL A 294 15.18 6.61 19.23
C VAL A 294 15.35 7.94 19.98
N PRO A 295 15.93 7.99 21.20
CA PRO A 295 16.10 9.25 21.93
C PRO A 295 16.95 10.25 21.15
N ASP A 296 18.03 9.77 20.54
CA ASP A 296 18.92 10.57 19.71
C ASP A 296 18.17 11.23 18.54
N ALA A 297 17.32 10.48 17.84
CA ALA A 297 16.55 11.00 16.73
C ALA A 297 15.47 12.02 17.16
N LEU A 298 14.89 11.83 18.35
CA LEU A 298 13.94 12.79 18.93
C LEU A 298 14.66 14.11 19.28
N ASP A 299 15.81 14.05 19.94
CA ASP A 299 16.62 15.21 20.27
C ASP A 299 17.09 15.96 19.01
N ASP A 300 17.50 15.23 17.98
CA ASP A 300 17.92 15.79 16.70
C ASP A 300 16.77 16.56 16.03
N SER A 301 15.53 16.05 16.11
CA SER A 301 14.35 16.73 15.55
C SER A 301 14.00 18.04 16.27
N LEU A 302 14.17 18.10 17.59
CA LEU A 302 13.95 19.32 18.39
C LEU A 302 14.98 20.41 18.11
N GLN A 303 16.20 20.02 17.76
CA GLN A 303 17.26 20.96 17.38
C GLN A 303 17.06 21.50 15.96
N ALA A 304 16.55 20.66 15.05
CA ALA A 304 16.26 21.06 13.67
C ALA A 304 15.16 22.12 13.57
N GLY A 305 14.19 22.15 14.48
CA GLY A 305 13.12 23.16 14.52
C GLY A 305 13.57 24.61 14.78
N LYS A 306 14.85 24.85 15.11
CA LYS A 306 15.41 26.19 15.38
C LYS A 306 16.22 26.80 14.23
N GLY A 307 16.32 26.12 13.10
CA GLY A 307 17.00 26.62 11.89
C GLY A 307 16.17 26.34 10.64
N GLU A 308 16.04 27.33 9.77
CA GLU A 308 15.33 27.24 8.49
C GLU A 308 15.67 25.97 7.68
N ALA A 309 14.66 25.49 6.96
CA ALA A 309 14.64 24.31 6.09
C ALA A 309 15.93 24.13 5.25
N ALA A 310 16.91 23.45 5.84
CA ALA A 310 18.05 22.88 5.14
C ALA A 310 17.95 21.37 5.26
N GLN A 311 18.01 20.68 4.12
CA GLN A 311 18.20 19.24 4.05
C GLN A 311 19.52 18.87 4.76
N SER A 312 19.48 18.65 6.07
CA SER A 312 20.64 18.36 6.90
C SER A 312 20.20 17.61 8.15
N GLU A 313 20.68 16.39 8.35
CA GLU A 313 21.77 16.11 9.32
C GLU A 313 21.23 15.65 10.68
N ASN A 314 20.82 14.38 10.74
CA ASN A 314 21.50 13.43 11.63
C ASN A 314 21.00 12.02 11.36
N THR A 315 21.77 11.27 10.58
CA THR A 315 21.69 9.81 10.57
C THR A 315 22.85 9.33 11.41
N ARG A 316 22.61 9.00 12.69
CA ARG A 316 23.56 8.21 13.49
C ARG A 316 23.53 6.74 13.05
N VAL A 317 23.83 6.52 11.77
CA VAL A 317 24.61 5.37 11.32
C VAL A 317 25.55 5.84 10.20
N ALA A 318 26.25 6.94 10.46
CA ALA A 318 27.56 7.18 9.90
C ALA A 318 28.57 6.64 10.91
N SER A 319 29.49 5.79 10.46
CA SER A 319 30.78 5.67 11.13
C SER A 319 31.46 7.04 11.04
N ALA A 320 31.13 7.92 11.98
CA ALA A 320 31.76 9.22 12.07
C ALA A 320 33.16 8.97 12.62
N VAL A 321 34.14 8.87 11.73
CA VAL A 321 35.53 9.12 12.10
C VAL A 321 35.58 10.61 12.45
N ARG A 322 35.34 10.91 13.73
CA ARG A 322 35.28 12.28 14.26
C ARG A 322 36.68 12.86 14.31
N GLY A 323 37.08 13.56 13.25
CA GLY A 323 38.15 14.55 13.29
C GLY A 323 37.57 15.94 13.59
N GLY A 324 37.56 16.34 14.87
CA GLY A 324 37.44 17.74 15.32
C GLY A 324 36.08 18.44 15.17
N ASN A 325 35.75 19.29 16.15
CA ASN A 325 34.56 20.16 16.19
C ASN A 325 34.41 21.04 14.92
N GLY A 326 33.26 20.98 14.25
CA GLY A 326 32.83 21.94 13.22
C GLY A 326 32.27 21.27 11.96
N GLN A 327 31.10 21.77 11.51
CA GLN A 327 30.29 21.33 10.36
C GLN A 327 31.08 20.66 9.22
N SER A 328 30.55 19.53 8.75
CA SER A 328 31.13 18.69 7.71
C SER A 328 31.34 19.50 6.42
N ALA A 329 32.53 19.41 5.82
CA ALA A 329 32.88 20.14 4.60
C ALA A 329 32.30 19.49 3.32
N GLY A 330 31.72 18.29 3.43
CA GLY A 330 31.11 17.58 2.32
C GLY A 330 30.42 16.27 2.72
N GLU A 331 29.42 15.87 1.95
CA GLU A 331 28.66 14.64 2.12
C GLU A 331 28.99 13.66 0.99
N ILE A 332 29.33 12.42 1.33
CA ILE A 332 29.55 11.34 0.37
C ILE A 332 28.43 10.33 0.54
N ARG A 333 27.55 10.20 -0.45
CA ARG A 333 26.43 9.26 -0.45
C ARG A 333 26.76 8.05 -1.32
N ILE A 334 26.47 6.86 -0.82
CA ILE A 334 26.65 5.62 -1.58
C ILE A 334 25.47 4.68 -1.37
N GLY A 335 24.95 4.16 -2.48
CA GLY A 335 23.85 3.20 -2.49
C GLY A 335 24.27 1.87 -1.90
N LEU A 336 23.57 1.40 -0.87
CA LEU A 336 23.77 0.09 -0.25
C LEU A 336 22.52 -0.79 -0.31
N GLY A 337 21.64 -0.53 -1.28
CA GLY A 337 20.58 -1.47 -1.64
C GLY A 337 21.14 -2.81 -2.14
N SER A 338 20.29 -3.85 -2.19
CA SER A 338 20.67 -5.22 -2.56
C SER A 338 21.46 -5.30 -3.88
N CYS A 339 20.98 -4.61 -4.92
CA CYS A 339 21.66 -4.56 -6.22
C CYS A 339 22.97 -3.79 -6.18
N CYS A 340 23.06 -2.72 -5.39
CA CYS A 340 24.28 -1.92 -5.26
C CYS A 340 25.38 -2.70 -4.53
N VAL A 341 25.02 -3.43 -3.48
CA VAL A 341 25.95 -4.31 -2.76
C VAL A 341 26.43 -5.45 -3.66
N ALA A 342 25.53 -6.05 -4.46
CA ALA A 342 25.89 -7.04 -5.46
C ALA A 342 26.87 -6.49 -6.51
N GLY A 343 26.67 -5.23 -6.94
CA GLY A 343 27.59 -4.49 -7.82
C GLY A 343 28.90 -4.05 -7.15
N GLY A 344 29.15 -4.40 -5.88
CA GLY A 344 30.40 -4.12 -5.19
C GLY A 344 30.44 -2.81 -4.39
N SER A 345 29.32 -2.08 -4.29
CA SER A 345 29.25 -0.81 -3.54
C SER A 345 29.61 -0.97 -2.06
N GLY A 346 29.39 -2.15 -1.48
CA GLY A 346 29.81 -2.45 -0.10
C GLY A 346 31.33 -2.42 0.11
N LYS A 347 32.12 -2.82 -0.91
CA LYS A 347 33.59 -2.74 -0.85
C LYS A 347 34.06 -1.30 -0.95
N VAL A 348 33.43 -0.52 -1.84
CA VAL A 348 33.69 0.91 -2.01
C VAL A 348 33.35 1.68 -0.74
N TYR A 349 32.24 1.37 -0.06
CA TYR A 349 31.88 1.98 1.21
C TYR A 349 32.98 1.81 2.28
N LYS A 350 33.49 0.59 2.48
CA LYS A 350 34.58 0.33 3.44
C LYS A 350 35.88 1.05 3.05
N ALA A 351 36.23 1.03 1.77
CA ALA A 351 37.41 1.73 1.27
C ALA A 351 37.28 3.25 1.46
N LEU A 352 36.08 3.81 1.30
CA LEU A 352 35.81 5.23 1.57
C LEU A 352 35.94 5.56 3.06
N GLU A 353 35.42 4.71 3.95
CA GLU A 353 35.59 4.92 5.41
C GLU A 353 37.07 4.94 5.80
N GLU A 354 37.86 3.99 5.30
CA GLU A 354 39.31 3.92 5.55
C GLU A 354 40.06 5.12 4.92
N ALA A 355 39.68 5.53 3.71
CA ALA A 355 40.27 6.69 3.03
C ALA A 355 39.97 8.00 3.76
N VAL A 356 38.72 8.22 4.17
CA VAL A 356 38.33 9.41 4.94
C VAL A 356 39.05 9.44 6.29
N ALA A 357 39.19 8.29 6.95
CA ALA A 357 39.91 8.16 8.21
C ALA A 357 41.40 8.50 8.09
N SER A 358 42.06 7.96 7.06
CA SER A 358 43.50 8.15 6.84
C SER A 358 43.87 9.55 6.37
N ILE A 359 43.01 10.18 5.57
CA ILE A 359 43.21 11.55 5.07
C ILE A 359 42.82 12.59 6.13
N GLY A 360 42.02 12.21 7.14
CA GLY A 360 41.47 13.14 8.12
C GLY A 360 40.49 14.13 7.48
N ALA A 361 39.83 13.73 6.39
CA ALA A 361 38.92 14.59 5.66
C ALA A 361 37.66 14.87 6.50
N ARG A 362 37.24 16.13 6.57
CA ARG A 362 35.96 16.54 7.20
C ARG A 362 34.79 16.21 6.26
N ALA A 363 34.54 14.92 6.02
CA ALA A 363 33.47 14.46 5.15
C ALA A 363 32.61 13.40 5.83
N THR A 364 31.29 13.50 5.64
CA THR A 364 30.33 12.54 6.20
C THR A 364 29.93 11.53 5.14
N ILE A 365 30.17 10.25 5.39
CA ILE A 365 29.72 9.17 4.50
C ILE A 365 28.30 8.74 4.91
N LYS A 366 27.32 8.90 4.03
CA LYS A 366 25.94 8.46 4.24
C LYS A 366 25.60 7.25 3.39
N ARG A 367 24.97 6.28 4.05
CA ARG A 367 24.41 5.09 3.41
C ARG A 367 23.04 5.44 2.86
N VAL A 368 22.88 5.40 1.55
CA VAL A 368 21.59 5.63 0.87
C VAL A 368 21.02 4.31 0.35
N GLY A 369 19.70 4.29 0.14
CA GLY A 369 18.98 3.10 -0.33
C GLY A 369 19.19 2.81 -1.81
N CYS A 370 18.10 2.57 -2.54
CA CYS A 370 18.17 2.40 -4.00
C CYS A 370 18.54 3.72 -4.68
N VAL A 371 19.59 3.71 -5.50
CA VAL A 371 20.01 4.88 -6.32
C VAL A 371 19.34 4.91 -7.70
N GLY A 372 18.51 3.91 -8.04
CA GLY A 372 17.83 3.80 -9.33
C GLY A 372 18.75 3.55 -10.54
N MET A 373 20.07 3.57 -10.35
CA MET A 373 21.10 3.43 -11.39
C MET A 373 21.91 2.14 -11.20
N CYS A 374 21.22 1.00 -11.10
CA CYS A 374 21.86 -0.30 -10.80
C CYS A 374 22.97 -0.68 -11.80
N HIS A 375 22.85 -0.27 -13.07
CA HIS A 375 23.83 -0.52 -14.13
C HIS A 375 25.12 0.31 -14.00
N GLN A 376 25.13 1.33 -13.15
CA GLN A 376 26.29 2.20 -12.88
C GLN A 376 26.87 1.93 -11.48
N THR A 377 26.50 0.81 -10.86
CA THR A 377 27.04 0.45 -9.55
C THR A 377 28.45 -0.15 -9.70
N PRO A 378 29.42 0.25 -8.88
CA PRO A 378 29.30 1.09 -7.69
C PRO A 378 29.18 2.59 -8.01
N LEU A 379 28.20 3.26 -7.38
CA LEU A 379 27.92 4.68 -7.59
C LEU A 379 28.11 5.48 -6.29
N VAL A 380 28.92 6.52 -6.36
CA VAL A 380 29.19 7.44 -5.25
C VAL A 380 28.78 8.85 -5.66
N GLU A 381 27.93 9.49 -4.86
CA GLU A 381 27.52 10.88 -5.02
C GLU A 381 28.23 11.73 -3.98
N VAL A 382 29.06 12.68 -4.40
CA VAL A 382 29.73 13.64 -3.51
C VAL A 382 29.03 14.98 -3.62
N ARG A 383 28.51 15.49 -2.50
CA ARG A 383 27.93 16.83 -2.35
C ARG A 383 28.81 17.70 -1.49
N LEU A 384 29.08 18.91 -1.97
CA LEU A 384 29.69 19.97 -1.18
C LEU A 384 28.62 21.03 -0.92
N PRO A 385 28.68 21.82 0.18
CA PRO A 385 27.62 22.75 0.57
C PRO A 385 27.17 23.70 -0.54
N ASP A 386 28.10 24.17 -1.38
CA ASP A 386 27.85 25.17 -2.43
C ASP A 386 28.04 24.63 -3.86
N GLN A 387 28.08 23.31 -4.06
CA GLN A 387 28.28 22.72 -5.40
C GLN A 387 27.21 21.68 -5.75
N PRO A 388 26.83 21.59 -7.04
CA PRO A 388 26.00 20.49 -7.49
C PRO A 388 26.68 19.15 -7.23
N ALA A 389 25.86 18.15 -6.91
CA ALA A 389 26.33 16.82 -6.62
C ALA A 389 27.16 16.26 -7.78
N LYS A 390 28.35 15.74 -7.47
CA LYS A 390 29.20 15.04 -8.43
C LYS A 390 29.02 13.54 -8.28
N LEU A 391 28.69 12.88 -9.38
CA LEU A 391 28.50 11.43 -9.44
C LEU A 391 29.78 10.78 -9.97
N TYR A 392 30.24 9.77 -9.25
CA TYR A 392 31.35 8.90 -9.63
C TYR A 392 30.81 7.49 -9.77
N ALA A 393 30.78 6.99 -11.01
CA ALA A 393 30.43 5.62 -11.34
C ALA A 393 31.70 4.84 -11.70
N GLY A 394 31.81 3.60 -11.21
CA GLY A 394 32.94 2.69 -11.43
C GLY A 394 32.70 1.63 -12.48
#